data_AF-A0A452XMQ7-F1
#
_entry.id   AF-A0A452XMQ7-F1
#
_cell.length_a   1.000
_cell.length_b   1.000
_cell.length_c   1.000
_cell.angle_alpha   90.00
_cell.angle_beta   90.00
_cell.angle_gamma   90.00
#
_symmetry.space_group_name_H-M   'P 1'
#
loop_
_entity.id
_entity.type
_entity.pdbx_description
1 polymer ?
#
loop_
_entity_poly.entity_id
_entity_poly.type
_entity_poly.pdbx_seq_one_letter_code
_entity_poly.pdbx_strand_id
1 'polypeptide(L)'
;MNRILHLDLKPANILLDGHMIPKIADFGLSRCLGEEKTHGTTKHLSGTPGYLAPEFYNGKFTFASDIYSLGVVIMEILTGAKGYSEDENVAASWMNRLDGKMQLEQLKVCTKIGIECMESDPKRRPFAWCIVNMIDKTASADETNMTSSLDERQVCLLNEQSDQERIGKLADTISHEDIKERPEIEVAAGSLGSDHSQEGQENTDHWSSCDLSTERKDNIQGTSISNSNSIVLDKLSILKIFNWGGHRNFVRNGGRQLKNSRGLRIFTKGEIKKITMNNSVVHGEGTFSRTYKGILPDFTMVAVSTIMAGHYFLADDFVKSVEIQTQLIHKNILKLLGYCLEKDAPILVHEFAAKGSLKDILCDYENQILPLDLRLDIAIGSAEGLRYIHSTGIRHGNVKPDTILLDEMFTPKISDFELSELVNTDGYICTTAVGTILYMDPMIMKDGIVKLTQKNDVYSFGVVLLELITRMEIDTHKFCEIESGRRAMFDKDIAVEEDIPVLEEIGKLAFECLKGEVQRPDMTEVTKRLMMLKRDRILRKARKTN
;
A
#
# COMPACT_ATOMS: atom_id res chain seq x y z
N MET A 1 -8.05 4.54 46.18
CA MET A 1 -7.32 4.76 44.90
C MET A 1 -6.59 3.49 44.52
N ASN A 2 -6.76 2.96 43.31
CA ASN A 2 -6.04 1.75 42.89
C ASN A 2 -4.65 2.13 42.37
N ARG A 3 -3.62 1.88 43.19
CA ARG A 3 -2.20 2.14 42.92
C ARG A 3 -1.58 1.01 42.07
N ILE A 4 -2.12 0.85 40.86
CA ILE A 4 -1.74 -0.20 39.92
C ILE A 4 -0.64 0.30 38.98
N LEU A 5 0.40 -0.51 38.85
CA LEU A 5 1.47 -0.42 37.86
C LEU A 5 1.24 -1.49 36.78
N HIS A 6 1.42 -1.13 35.51
CA HIS A 6 1.28 -2.05 34.39
C HIS A 6 2.54 -2.90 34.18
N LEU A 7 3.71 -2.25 34.17
CA LEU A 7 5.07 -2.80 34.02
C LEU A 7 5.40 -3.44 32.66
N ASP A 8 4.42 -3.67 31.79
CA ASP A 8 4.64 -4.14 30.41
C ASP A 8 3.85 -3.32 29.38
N LEU A 9 3.85 -1.99 29.51
CA LEU A 9 3.15 -1.12 28.58
C LEU A 9 3.93 -1.03 27.26
N LYS A 10 3.35 -1.54 26.19
CA LYS A 10 3.93 -1.60 24.83
C LYS A 10 2.84 -1.62 23.78
N PRO A 11 3.14 -1.39 22.49
CA PRO A 11 2.12 -1.39 21.43
C PRO A 11 1.31 -2.67 21.34
N ALA A 12 1.93 -3.84 21.57
CA ALA A 12 1.23 -5.13 21.56
C ALA A 12 0.17 -5.27 22.68
N ASN A 13 0.29 -4.48 23.75
CA ASN A 13 -0.61 -4.49 24.90
C ASN A 13 -1.58 -3.29 24.88
N ILE A 14 -1.63 -2.55 23.76
CA ILE A 14 -2.60 -1.46 23.52
C ILE A 14 -3.48 -1.88 22.34
N LEU A 15 -4.70 -2.31 22.65
CA LEU A 15 -5.67 -2.75 21.66
C LEU A 15 -6.49 -1.57 21.16
N LEU A 16 -6.85 -1.54 19.88
CA LEU A 16 -7.72 -0.52 19.31
C LEU A 16 -9.10 -1.11 19.03
N ASP A 17 -10.15 -0.43 19.49
CA ASP A 17 -11.52 -0.83 19.18
C ASP A 17 -11.97 -0.38 17.78
N GLY A 18 -13.22 -0.68 17.41
CA GLY A 18 -13.79 -0.33 16.09
C GLY A 18 -13.85 1.17 15.80
N HIS A 19 -13.67 2.03 16.82
CA HIS A 19 -13.63 3.48 16.71
C HIS A 19 -12.21 4.04 16.85
N MET A 20 -11.18 3.19 16.83
CA MET A 20 -9.77 3.54 17.05
C MET A 20 -9.49 4.10 18.45
N ILE A 21 -10.33 3.77 19.43
CA ILE A 21 -10.11 4.14 20.83
C ILE A 21 -9.19 3.06 21.46
N PRO A 22 -8.03 3.45 22.02
CA PRO A 22 -7.12 2.52 22.65
C PRO A 22 -7.63 1.95 23.97
N LYS A 23 -7.27 0.70 24.24
CA LYS A 23 -7.57 -0.06 25.47
C LYS A 23 -6.29 -0.75 25.93
N ILE A 24 -5.88 -0.49 27.16
CA ILE A 24 -4.72 -1.17 27.76
C ILE A 24 -5.15 -2.59 28.15
N ALA A 25 -4.36 -3.57 27.71
CA ALA A 25 -4.57 -4.99 27.92
C ALA A 25 -3.31 -5.65 28.53
N ASP A 26 -3.45 -6.91 28.94
CA ASP A 26 -2.37 -7.73 29.51
C ASP A 26 -1.77 -7.21 30.83
N PHE A 27 -2.52 -7.43 31.92
CA PHE A 27 -2.11 -7.09 33.28
C PHE A 27 -1.29 -8.21 33.97
N GLY A 28 -0.73 -9.17 33.22
CA GLY A 28 -0.02 -10.33 33.79
C GLY A 28 1.20 -9.95 34.64
N LEU A 29 1.86 -8.84 34.30
CA LEU A 29 2.99 -8.28 35.06
C LEU A 29 2.60 -7.14 36.00
N SER A 30 1.30 -6.80 36.08
CA SER A 30 0.85 -5.67 36.87
C SER A 30 1.03 -5.89 38.38
N ARG A 31 1.22 -4.79 39.11
CA ARG A 31 1.45 -4.81 40.56
C ARG A 31 0.66 -3.71 41.25
N CYS A 32 0.09 -4.02 42.42
CA CYS A 32 -0.51 -3.02 43.30
C CYS A 32 0.50 -2.62 44.38
N LEU A 33 0.77 -1.33 44.53
CA LEU A 33 1.52 -0.81 45.68
C LEU A 33 0.56 -0.41 46.79
N GLY A 34 0.88 -0.77 48.04
CA GLY A 34 0.17 -0.30 49.22
C GLY A 34 0.25 1.23 49.37
N GLU A 35 -0.64 1.82 50.17
CA GLU A 35 -0.81 3.27 50.30
C GLU A 35 0.46 4.00 50.78
N GLU A 36 1.36 3.32 51.48
CA GLU A 36 2.63 3.89 51.97
C GLU A 36 3.82 3.69 51.01
N LYS A 37 3.70 2.80 50.01
CA LYS A 37 4.81 2.49 49.10
C LYS A 37 4.77 3.35 47.84
N THR A 38 5.90 3.99 47.54
CA THR A 38 6.11 4.82 46.33
C THR A 38 6.89 4.10 45.23
N HIS A 39 7.51 2.98 45.58
CA HIS A 39 8.32 2.15 44.69
C HIS A 39 8.24 0.69 45.13
N GLY A 40 8.48 -0.22 44.19
CA GLY A 40 8.69 -1.64 44.45
C GLY A 40 10.10 -2.07 44.02
N THR A 41 10.52 -3.22 44.52
CA THR A 41 11.76 -3.88 44.11
C THR A 41 11.48 -5.29 43.62
N THR A 42 12.23 -5.72 42.61
CA THR A 42 12.16 -7.08 42.06
C THR A 42 13.58 -7.62 41.86
N LYS A 43 13.74 -8.93 42.07
CA LYS A 43 14.98 -9.66 41.74
C LYS A 43 14.99 -10.18 40.30
N HIS A 44 13.82 -10.25 39.66
CA HIS A 44 13.65 -10.73 38.31
C HIS A 44 13.26 -9.56 37.40
N LEU A 45 14.03 -9.37 36.33
CA LEU A 45 13.69 -8.44 35.27
C LEU A 45 12.58 -9.06 34.44
N SER A 46 11.35 -8.56 34.56
CA SER A 46 10.18 -9.05 33.84
C SER A 46 9.48 -7.88 33.17
N GLY A 47 9.47 -7.89 31.84
CA GLY A 47 8.90 -6.86 30.96
C GLY A 47 9.59 -6.87 29.60
N THR A 48 9.11 -6.07 28.65
CA THR A 48 9.59 -6.12 27.26
C THR A 48 10.83 -5.24 27.03
N PRO A 49 11.97 -5.81 26.59
CA PRO A 49 13.17 -5.03 26.27
C PRO A 49 12.88 -3.89 25.27
N GLY A 50 13.47 -2.73 25.50
CA GLY A 50 13.24 -1.52 24.71
C GLY A 50 12.12 -0.60 25.19
N TYR A 51 11.20 -1.08 26.05
CA TYR A 51 10.16 -0.25 26.71
C TYR A 51 10.39 -0.13 28.22
N LEU A 52 11.35 -0.87 28.77
CA LEU A 52 11.70 -0.86 30.18
C LEU A 52 12.44 0.43 30.57
N ALA A 53 12.00 1.05 31.65
CA ALA A 53 12.63 2.24 32.21
C ALA A 53 14.05 1.94 32.74
N PRO A 54 15.00 2.89 32.68
CA PRO A 54 16.39 2.67 33.11
C PRO A 54 16.53 2.19 34.55
N GLU A 55 15.70 2.69 35.48
CA GLU A 55 15.72 2.27 36.89
C GLU A 55 15.32 0.81 37.10
N PHE A 56 14.62 0.21 36.13
CA PHE A 56 14.15 -1.18 36.17
C PHE A 56 15.30 -2.17 36.12
N TYR A 57 16.39 -1.83 35.43
CA TYR A 57 17.62 -2.64 35.37
C TYR A 57 18.34 -2.71 36.72
N ASN A 58 18.07 -1.77 37.64
CA ASN A 58 18.51 -1.83 39.03
C ASN A 58 17.49 -2.53 39.95
N GLY A 59 16.52 -3.25 39.38
CA GLY A 59 15.47 -3.96 40.10
C GLY A 59 14.47 -3.04 40.79
N LYS A 60 14.40 -1.75 40.43
CA LYS A 60 13.47 -0.77 41.03
C LYS A 60 12.39 -0.39 40.03
N PHE A 61 11.16 -0.26 40.52
CA PHE A 61 10.05 0.19 39.68
C PHE A 61 9.14 1.15 40.43
N THR A 62 8.61 2.11 39.68
CA THR A 62 7.75 3.16 40.20
C THR A 62 6.63 3.46 39.21
N PHE A 63 5.68 4.31 39.60
CA PHE A 63 4.66 4.81 38.69
C PHE A 63 5.24 5.54 37.47
N ALA A 64 6.41 6.15 37.64
CA ALA A 64 7.12 6.81 36.55
C ALA A 64 7.74 5.80 35.57
N SER A 65 7.84 4.52 35.91
CA SER A 65 8.31 3.48 34.99
C SER A 65 7.29 3.23 33.88
N ASP A 66 5.98 3.21 34.17
CA ASP A 66 4.94 3.13 33.14
C ASP A 66 4.89 4.40 32.27
N ILE A 67 5.23 5.56 32.84
CA ILE A 67 5.35 6.82 32.08
C ILE A 67 6.50 6.75 31.07
N TYR A 68 7.64 6.16 31.46
CA TYR A 68 8.74 5.93 30.52
C TYR A 68 8.29 5.05 29.36
N SER A 69 7.66 3.91 29.65
CA SER A 69 7.13 3.02 28.61
C SER A 69 6.11 3.72 27.71
N LEU A 70 5.24 4.57 28.27
CA LEU A 70 4.32 5.42 27.51
C LEU A 70 5.08 6.40 26.59
N GLY A 71 6.17 6.99 27.07
CA GLY A 71 7.04 7.85 26.27
C GLY A 71 7.64 7.13 25.07
N VAL A 72 8.15 5.91 25.27
CA VAL A 72 8.65 5.05 24.19
C VAL A 72 7.53 4.72 23.20
N VAL A 73 6.32 4.38 23.67
CA VAL A 73 5.16 4.15 22.81
C VAL A 73 4.82 5.40 21.98
N ILE A 74 4.80 6.58 22.59
CA ILE A 74 4.56 7.84 21.88
C ILE A 74 5.63 8.04 20.80
N MET A 75 6.91 7.90 21.14
CA MET A 75 8.01 8.05 20.19
C MET A 75 7.97 7.01 19.08
N GLU A 76 7.55 5.77 19.36
CA GLU A 76 7.37 4.73 18.35
C GLU A 76 6.19 5.02 17.41
N ILE A 77 5.05 5.48 17.94
CA ILE A 77 3.90 5.88 17.11
C ILE A 77 4.31 7.04 16.19
N LEU A 78 5.04 7.99 16.76
CA LEU A 78 5.56 9.13 16.04
C LEU A 78 6.57 8.65 14.94
N THR A 79 7.65 7.98 15.32
CA THR A 79 8.75 7.68 14.39
C THR A 79 8.42 6.52 13.43
N GLY A 80 7.52 5.64 13.82
CA GLY A 80 7.29 4.35 13.17
C GLY A 80 8.49 3.41 13.25
N ALA A 81 9.46 3.67 14.13
CA ALA A 81 10.59 2.81 14.43
C ALA A 81 10.31 2.05 15.73
N LYS A 82 10.61 0.74 15.75
CA LYS A 82 10.32 -0.11 16.89
C LYS A 82 11.38 0.06 17.98
N GLY A 83 10.94 0.35 19.20
CA GLY A 83 11.81 0.44 20.37
C GLY A 83 12.67 1.73 20.44
N TYR A 84 13.54 1.78 21.45
CA TYR A 84 14.44 2.91 21.73
C TYR A 84 15.70 2.84 20.84
N SER A 85 15.89 3.85 19.98
CA SER A 85 17.18 4.14 19.33
C SER A 85 17.70 5.47 19.87
N GLU A 86 18.92 5.50 20.40
CA GLU A 86 19.61 6.70 20.91
C GLU A 86 19.95 7.76 19.84
N ASP A 87 19.29 7.73 18.68
CA ASP A 87 19.55 8.68 17.61
C ASP A 87 19.00 10.07 17.97
N GLU A 88 19.89 10.96 18.40
CA GLU A 88 19.63 12.34 18.82
C GLU A 88 18.98 13.25 17.74
N ASN A 89 18.79 12.77 16.51
CA ASN A 89 18.31 13.58 15.39
C ASN A 89 16.88 13.27 14.93
N VAL A 90 16.03 12.80 15.86
CA VAL A 90 14.59 12.67 15.62
C VAL A 90 14.00 14.01 15.17
N ALA A 91 14.22 15.14 15.86
CA ALA A 91 13.60 16.42 15.46
C ALA A 91 13.94 16.89 14.02
N ALA A 92 15.17 16.65 13.54
CA ALA A 92 15.61 17.05 12.19
C ALA A 92 15.02 16.17 11.07
N SER A 93 14.90 14.86 11.31
CA SER A 93 14.24 13.91 10.39
C SER A 93 12.77 14.26 10.10
N TRP A 94 12.16 15.05 11.00
CA TRP A 94 10.75 15.38 11.00
C TRP A 94 10.41 16.72 10.36
N MET A 95 11.29 17.73 10.49
CA MET A 95 11.12 19.03 9.82
C MET A 95 11.04 18.88 8.30
N ASN A 96 11.71 17.87 7.73
CA ASN A 96 11.67 17.59 6.29
C ASN A 96 10.40 16.84 5.83
N ARG A 97 9.52 16.40 6.74
CA ARG A 97 8.40 15.48 6.43
C ARG A 97 7.01 16.10 6.60
N LEU A 98 6.89 17.30 7.16
CA LEU A 98 5.61 17.90 7.54
C LEU A 98 5.12 18.92 6.50
N ASP A 99 3.80 18.99 6.34
CA ASP A 99 3.13 20.06 5.61
C ASP A 99 1.90 20.50 6.43
N GLY A 100 1.86 21.78 6.81
CA GLY A 100 0.80 22.39 7.63
C GLY A 100 1.25 22.86 9.02
N LYS A 101 0.98 24.14 9.32
CA LYS A 101 1.35 24.81 10.58
C LYS A 101 0.65 24.22 11.82
N MET A 102 -0.57 23.71 11.64
CA MET A 102 -1.45 23.18 12.71
C MET A 102 -1.06 21.76 13.16
N GLN A 103 -0.66 20.89 12.22
CA GLN A 103 -0.17 19.53 12.48
C GLN A 103 1.25 19.54 13.07
N LEU A 104 2.05 20.56 12.72
CA LEU A 104 3.39 20.75 13.26
C LEU A 104 3.37 21.07 14.77
N GLU A 105 2.41 21.85 15.25
CA GLU A 105 2.30 22.17 16.69
C GLU A 105 1.87 20.96 17.53
N GLN A 106 0.88 20.20 17.06
CA GLN A 106 0.48 18.94 17.71
C GLN A 106 1.65 17.94 17.77
N LEU A 107 2.42 17.84 16.68
CA LEU A 107 3.60 17.00 16.65
C LEU A 107 4.67 17.49 17.63
N LYS A 108 5.01 18.77 17.62
CA LYS A 108 6.01 19.34 18.55
C LYS A 108 5.66 19.04 20.00
N VAL A 109 4.38 19.19 20.35
CA VAL A 109 3.91 18.90 21.71
C VAL A 109 4.00 17.41 22.02
N CYS A 110 3.59 16.51 21.12
CA CYS A 110 3.68 15.07 21.35
C CYS A 110 5.13 14.58 21.40
N THR A 111 6.03 15.13 20.58
CA THR A 111 7.48 14.85 20.65
C THR A 111 8.06 15.32 21.97
N LYS A 112 7.72 16.53 22.41
CA LYS A 112 8.15 17.06 23.72
C LYS A 112 7.67 16.16 24.86
N ILE A 113 6.39 15.75 24.83
CA ILE A 113 5.83 14.81 25.81
C ILE A 113 6.61 13.50 25.79
N GLY A 114 6.86 12.92 24.62
CA GLY A 114 7.61 11.67 24.48
C GLY A 114 9.01 11.75 25.11
N ILE A 115 9.74 12.82 24.83
CA ILE A 115 11.07 13.11 25.39
C ILE A 115 11.00 13.26 26.92
N GLU A 116 10.08 14.09 27.43
CA GLU A 116 9.93 14.31 28.88
C GLU A 116 9.53 13.03 29.63
N CYS A 117 8.70 12.17 29.01
CA CYS A 117 8.34 10.87 29.56
C CYS A 117 9.54 9.92 29.64
N MET A 118 10.46 10.01 28.69
CA MET A 118 11.65 9.16 28.59
C MET A 118 12.86 9.66 29.38
N GLU A 119 12.69 10.65 30.25
CA GLU A 119 13.78 11.13 31.12
C GLU A 119 14.39 10.01 31.98
N SER A 120 15.72 9.97 32.06
CA SER A 120 16.42 8.92 32.79
C SER A 120 16.12 8.95 34.29
N ASP A 121 15.96 10.14 34.87
CA ASP A 121 15.52 10.31 36.26
C ASP A 121 13.99 10.19 36.36
N PRO A 122 13.45 9.17 37.06
CA PRO A 122 12.02 8.98 37.22
C PRO A 122 11.29 10.19 37.84
N LYS A 123 11.99 11.03 38.61
CA LYS A 123 11.40 12.22 39.25
C LYS A 123 11.16 13.38 38.29
N ARG A 124 11.85 13.41 37.14
CA ARG A 124 11.72 14.46 36.13
C ARG A 124 10.61 14.17 35.13
N ARG A 125 10.14 12.92 35.07
CA ARG A 125 9.05 12.50 34.19
C ARG A 125 7.72 13.16 34.61
N PRO A 126 6.88 13.59 33.66
CA PRO A 126 5.60 14.20 33.97
C PRO A 126 4.60 13.18 34.53
N PHE A 127 3.65 13.65 35.32
CA PHE A 127 2.49 12.84 35.67
C PHE A 127 1.54 12.72 34.48
N ALA A 128 0.83 11.58 34.37
CA ALA A 128 -0.14 11.35 33.29
C ALA A 128 -1.17 12.48 33.13
N TRP A 129 -1.64 13.09 34.23
CA TRP A 129 -2.57 14.23 34.17
C TRP A 129 -1.94 15.48 33.52
N CYS A 130 -0.63 15.71 33.71
CA CYS A 130 0.09 16.79 33.04
C CYS A 130 0.12 16.55 31.54
N ILE A 131 0.33 15.28 31.12
CA ILE A 131 0.34 14.87 29.72
C ILE A 131 -1.01 15.15 29.07
N VAL A 132 -2.11 14.73 29.71
CA VAL A 132 -3.48 15.02 29.22
C VAL A 132 -3.69 16.53 29.03
N ASN A 133 -3.32 17.35 30.02
CA ASN A 133 -3.48 18.81 29.94
C ASN A 133 -2.63 19.44 28.82
N MET A 134 -1.42 18.94 28.59
CA MET A 134 -0.57 19.40 27.48
C MET A 134 -1.20 19.09 26.13
N ILE A 135 -1.82 17.92 25.99
CA ILE A 135 -2.54 17.51 24.78
C ILE A 135 -3.83 18.33 24.60
N ASP A 136 -4.63 18.52 25.66
CA ASP A 136 -5.89 19.26 25.59
C ASP A 136 -5.70 20.72 25.17
N LYS A 137 -4.65 21.39 25.66
CA LYS A 137 -4.32 22.77 25.26
C LYS A 137 -4.06 22.89 23.76
N THR A 138 -3.50 21.85 23.13
CA THR A 138 -3.28 21.84 21.67
C THR A 138 -4.56 21.58 20.88
N ALA A 139 -5.50 20.78 21.42
CA ALA A 139 -6.78 20.52 20.79
C ALA A 139 -7.72 21.75 20.84
N SER A 140 -7.67 22.55 21.91
CA SER A 140 -8.48 23.77 22.06
C SER A 140 -8.03 24.97 21.21
N ALA A 141 -6.82 24.93 20.64
CA ALA A 141 -6.34 25.97 19.73
C ALA A 141 -6.94 25.85 18.31
N ASP A 142 -7.65 24.75 18.01
CA ASP A 142 -8.38 24.53 16.75
C ASP A 142 -9.74 25.27 16.72
N GLU A 143 -10.37 25.56 17.87
CA GLU A 143 -11.71 26.16 17.90
C GLU A 143 -11.71 27.69 17.82
N THR A 144 -10.65 28.37 18.25
CA THR A 144 -10.60 29.85 18.29
C THR A 144 -10.14 30.50 16.98
N ASN A 145 -9.62 29.74 16.01
CA ASN A 145 -9.10 30.27 14.74
C ASN A 145 -10.14 30.36 13.60
N MET A 146 -11.42 30.13 13.87
CA MET A 146 -12.51 30.28 12.88
C MET A 146 -13.25 31.62 12.94
N THR A 147 -12.90 32.53 13.84
CA THR A 147 -13.56 33.85 13.92
C THR A 147 -12.58 34.99 14.28
N SER A 148 -11.77 35.43 13.32
CA SER A 148 -11.42 36.85 13.15
C SER A 148 -10.55 37.05 11.90
N SER A 149 -11.19 37.37 10.77
CA SER A 149 -10.54 38.08 9.67
C SER A 149 -10.75 39.59 9.84
N LEU A 150 -9.65 40.33 9.80
CA LEU A 150 -9.45 41.71 9.31
C LEU A 150 -8.54 42.51 10.28
N ASP A 151 -7.35 42.83 9.77
CA ASP A 151 -6.42 43.90 10.12
C ASP A 151 -6.39 44.44 11.55
N GLU A 152 -5.26 44.23 12.24
CA GLU A 152 -4.42 45.34 12.66
C GLU A 152 -2.96 44.89 12.93
N ARG A 153 -2.11 45.34 12.01
CA ARG A 153 -0.65 45.50 12.00
C ARG A 153 0.10 45.50 13.35
N GLN A 154 1.14 44.67 13.36
CA GLN A 154 2.55 45.10 13.54
C GLN A 154 2.94 45.73 14.88
N VAL A 155 3.61 44.95 15.73
CA VAL A 155 4.79 45.38 16.51
C VAL A 155 5.61 44.12 16.85
N CYS A 156 6.91 44.20 16.56
CA CYS A 156 8.00 43.31 16.97
C CYS A 156 8.22 41.99 16.20
N LEU A 157 8.50 42.14 14.90
CA LEU A 157 9.80 41.64 14.41
C LEU A 157 10.89 42.28 15.27
N LEU A 158 11.57 41.47 16.09
CA LEU A 158 12.94 41.65 16.61
C LEU A 158 13.14 40.64 17.76
N ASN A 159 13.56 39.42 17.41
CA ASN A 159 14.56 38.60 18.12
C ASN A 159 14.46 37.12 17.69
N GLU A 160 14.73 36.82 16.42
CA GLU A 160 14.96 35.45 15.94
C GLU A 160 16.46 35.07 15.92
N GLN A 161 17.32 35.85 16.58
CA GLN A 161 18.77 35.56 16.65
C GLN A 161 19.26 35.10 18.04
N SER A 162 18.41 35.00 19.07
CA SER A 162 18.84 34.57 20.41
C SER A 162 18.64 33.09 20.73
N ASP A 163 17.78 32.38 19.98
CA ASP A 163 17.41 31.00 20.33
C ASP A 163 18.24 29.95 19.57
N GLN A 164 18.87 30.31 18.46
CA GLN A 164 19.86 29.45 17.78
C GLN A 164 21.18 29.37 18.55
N GLU A 165 21.61 30.44 19.21
CA GLU A 165 22.85 30.45 20.00
C GLU A 165 22.68 29.75 21.37
N ARG A 166 21.47 29.73 21.95
CA ARG A 166 21.22 29.10 23.25
C ARG A 166 21.08 27.57 23.17
N ILE A 167 20.57 27.04 22.07
CA ILE A 167 20.42 25.58 21.87
C ILE A 167 21.77 24.97 21.44
N GLY A 168 22.56 25.67 20.63
CA GLY A 168 23.93 25.26 20.31
C GLY A 168 24.87 25.25 21.52
N LYS A 169 24.79 26.26 22.40
CA LYS A 169 25.63 26.33 23.62
C LYS A 169 25.30 25.24 24.66
N LEU A 170 24.08 24.67 24.65
CA LEU A 170 23.72 23.57 25.54
C LEU A 170 24.31 22.23 25.08
N ALA A 171 24.51 22.04 23.76
CA ALA A 171 25.15 20.86 23.20
C ALA A 171 26.66 20.82 23.48
N ASP A 172 27.34 21.98 23.43
CA ASP A 172 28.79 22.05 23.66
C ASP A 172 29.19 21.86 25.14
N THR A 173 28.31 22.22 26.09
CA THR A 173 28.62 22.13 27.53
C THR A 173 28.53 20.70 28.08
N ILE A 174 27.96 19.75 27.33
CA ILE A 174 27.83 18.34 27.74
C ILE A 174 29.05 17.50 27.30
N SER A 175 29.98 18.09 26.52
CA SER A 175 31.12 17.38 25.94
C SER A 175 32.33 17.18 26.87
N HIS A 176 32.32 17.71 28.10
CA HIS A 176 33.44 17.54 29.04
C HIS A 176 32.95 17.38 30.47
N GLU A 177 32.82 16.13 30.93
CA GLU A 177 33.31 15.68 32.24
C GLU A 177 33.24 14.14 32.37
N ASP A 178 34.44 13.54 32.42
CA ASP A 178 34.85 12.25 33.00
C ASP A 178 34.15 10.93 32.61
N ILE A 179 34.68 10.33 31.54
CA ILE A 179 34.66 8.88 31.32
C ILE A 179 35.60 8.21 32.34
N LYS A 180 35.04 7.51 33.32
CA LYS A 180 35.75 6.48 34.09
C LYS A 180 35.25 5.10 33.67
N GLU A 181 36.18 4.31 33.15
CA GLU A 181 36.05 2.91 32.73
C GLU A 181 35.29 2.05 33.74
N ARG A 182 34.43 1.15 33.22
CA ARG A 182 33.99 -0.06 33.93
C ARG A 182 33.91 -1.25 32.96
N PRO A 183 34.08 -2.47 33.49
CA PRO A 183 34.55 -3.62 32.73
C PRO A 183 33.45 -4.35 31.96
N GLU A 184 33.90 -5.03 30.91
CA GLU A 184 33.16 -5.97 30.08
C GLU A 184 32.43 -7.02 30.95
N ILE A 185 31.15 -7.24 30.67
CA ILE A 185 30.40 -8.41 31.16
C ILE A 185 30.07 -9.26 29.94
N GLU A 186 30.61 -10.48 29.93
CA GLU A 186 30.37 -11.52 28.94
C GLU A 186 28.87 -11.84 28.84
N VAL A 187 28.31 -11.67 27.64
CA VAL A 187 27.03 -12.23 27.25
C VAL A 187 27.29 -13.64 26.74
N ALA A 188 26.95 -14.65 27.53
CA ALA A 188 26.99 -16.03 27.08
C ALA A 188 25.91 -16.26 26.00
N ALA A 189 26.35 -16.41 24.75
CA ALA A 189 25.56 -16.92 23.66
C ALA A 189 25.34 -18.44 23.83
N GLY A 190 24.09 -18.88 23.77
CA GLY A 190 23.72 -20.29 23.74
C GLY A 190 22.64 -20.54 22.69
N SER A 191 23.03 -21.18 21.59
CA SER A 191 22.19 -21.53 20.44
C SER A 191 21.24 -22.70 20.72
N LEU A 192 20.06 -22.63 20.07
CA LEU A 192 19.19 -23.69 19.52
C LEU A 192 19.37 -25.14 19.98
N GLY A 193 18.28 -25.71 20.51
CA GLY A 193 18.03 -27.16 20.60
C GLY A 193 16.57 -27.45 20.98
N SER A 194 15.93 -28.33 20.20
CA SER A 194 14.52 -28.72 20.24
C SER A 194 14.18 -29.85 21.24
N ASP A 195 12.87 -29.95 21.55
CA ASP A 195 12.09 -31.08 22.06
C ASP A 195 12.43 -31.74 23.42
N HIS A 196 11.56 -31.55 24.41
CA HIS A 196 10.58 -32.57 24.85
C HIS A 196 9.88 -32.17 26.16
N SER A 197 8.60 -32.52 26.21
CA SER A 197 7.69 -32.53 27.36
C SER A 197 8.20 -33.35 28.55
N GLN A 198 8.13 -32.79 29.77
CA GLN A 198 7.71 -33.52 30.97
C GLN A 198 7.40 -32.56 32.15
N GLU A 199 6.37 -32.95 32.90
CA GLU A 199 5.78 -32.31 34.08
C GLU A 199 6.65 -32.39 35.34
N GLY A 200 6.37 -31.48 36.29
CA GLY A 200 6.79 -31.50 37.70
C GLY A 200 8.07 -30.69 37.95
N GLN A 201 8.18 -29.76 38.91
CA GLN A 201 7.45 -29.55 40.15
C GLN A 201 7.64 -28.09 40.62
N GLU A 202 6.66 -27.65 41.39
CA GLU A 202 6.46 -26.34 41.99
C GLU A 202 7.67 -25.77 42.75
N ASN A 203 7.88 -24.46 42.60
CA ASN A 203 8.18 -23.60 43.75
C ASN A 203 7.33 -22.33 43.62
N THR A 204 6.22 -22.36 44.34
CA THR A 204 5.19 -21.34 44.42
C THR A 204 5.66 -20.16 45.28
N ASP A 205 5.89 -19.00 44.67
CA ASP A 205 5.75 -17.74 45.39
C ASP A 205 4.28 -17.32 45.32
N HIS A 206 3.59 -17.62 46.42
CA HIS A 206 2.17 -17.41 46.61
C HIS A 206 1.88 -15.90 46.72
N TRP A 207 1.27 -15.30 45.69
CA TRP A 207 0.81 -13.91 45.74
C TRP A 207 -0.64 -13.83 45.27
N SER A 208 -1.50 -13.42 46.19
CA SER A 208 -2.95 -13.42 46.04
C SER A 208 -3.42 -12.51 44.89
N SER A 209 -4.19 -13.09 43.98
CA SER A 209 -5.05 -12.39 43.01
C SER A 209 -6.04 -11.51 43.76
N CYS A 210 -6.22 -10.25 43.34
CA CYS A 210 -7.23 -9.36 43.92
C CYS A 210 -8.62 -9.68 43.34
N ASP A 211 -9.52 -10.14 44.22
CA ASP A 211 -10.96 -10.22 43.96
C ASP A 211 -11.58 -8.82 43.82
N LEU A 212 -12.20 -8.57 42.68
CA LEU A 212 -13.01 -7.37 42.41
C LEU A 212 -14.45 -7.59 42.89
N SER A 213 -14.73 -7.32 44.17
CA SER A 213 -16.09 -7.01 44.61
C SER A 213 -16.13 -6.39 46.00
N THR A 214 -16.22 -5.06 46.12
CA THR A 214 -17.25 -4.37 46.93
C THR A 214 -17.17 -2.85 46.74
N GLU A 215 -18.32 -2.24 46.47
CA GLU A 215 -18.51 -0.78 46.43
C GLU A 215 -18.33 -0.15 47.82
N ARG A 216 -17.58 0.96 47.90
CA ARG A 216 -17.93 2.09 48.77
C ARG A 216 -17.68 3.40 48.04
N LYS A 217 -18.75 4.18 47.93
CA LYS A 217 -18.76 5.58 47.52
C LYS A 217 -17.98 6.39 48.56
N ASP A 218 -16.93 7.08 48.12
CA ASP A 218 -16.51 8.36 48.68
C ASP A 218 -15.88 9.20 47.56
N ASN A 219 -16.31 10.45 47.53
CA ASN A 219 -16.24 11.38 46.40
C ASN A 219 -14.93 12.19 46.46
N ILE A 220 -13.83 11.66 45.92
CA ILE A 220 -12.61 12.43 45.59
C ILE A 220 -12.00 11.89 44.28
N GLN A 221 -11.84 12.78 43.30
CA GLN A 221 -11.36 12.52 41.94
C GLN A 221 -9.92 11.96 41.95
N GLY A 222 -9.75 10.69 41.57
CA GLY A 222 -8.44 10.04 41.52
C GLY A 222 -8.49 8.69 40.78
N THR A 223 -8.29 8.73 39.47
CA THR A 223 -8.21 7.55 38.59
C THR A 223 -6.89 6.78 38.79
N SER A 224 -6.91 5.45 38.66
CA SER A 224 -5.67 4.64 38.66
C SER A 224 -4.74 5.05 37.51
N ILE A 225 -3.43 4.85 37.65
CA ILE A 225 -2.44 5.26 36.64
C ILE A 225 -2.61 4.51 35.32
N SER A 226 -2.99 3.22 35.38
CA SER A 226 -3.40 2.48 34.19
C SER A 226 -4.57 3.15 33.46
N ASN A 227 -5.57 3.65 34.20
CA ASN A 227 -6.70 4.37 33.62
C ASN A 227 -6.28 5.74 33.08
N SER A 228 -5.35 6.43 33.76
CA SER A 228 -4.79 7.71 33.30
C SER A 228 -3.96 7.58 32.02
N ASN A 229 -3.17 6.51 31.87
CA ASN A 229 -2.47 6.20 30.63
C ASN A 229 -3.44 5.88 29.49
N SER A 230 -4.54 5.17 29.78
CA SER A 230 -5.61 4.93 28.80
C SER A 230 -6.21 6.25 28.32
N ILE A 231 -6.45 7.22 29.22
CA ILE A 231 -6.98 8.55 28.85
C ILE A 231 -5.98 9.31 27.97
N VAL A 232 -4.66 9.25 28.26
CA VAL A 232 -3.64 9.85 27.41
C VAL A 232 -3.70 9.25 26.00
N LEU A 233 -3.76 7.93 25.89
CA LEU A 233 -3.84 7.24 24.60
C LEU A 233 -5.14 7.60 23.85
N ASP A 234 -6.27 7.71 24.54
CA ASP A 234 -7.55 8.15 23.94
C ASP A 234 -7.44 9.58 23.37
N LYS A 235 -6.75 10.48 24.06
CA LYS A 235 -6.53 11.85 23.55
C LYS A 235 -5.61 11.86 22.33
N LEU A 236 -4.58 11.00 22.30
CA LEU A 236 -3.70 10.84 21.13
C LEU A 236 -4.45 10.25 19.92
N SER A 237 -5.47 9.41 20.13
CA SER A 237 -6.30 8.88 19.04
C SER A 237 -7.24 9.92 18.44
N ILE A 238 -7.77 10.83 19.25
CA ILE A 238 -8.54 12.00 18.79
C ILE A 238 -7.67 12.89 17.88
N LEU A 239 -6.39 13.07 18.22
CA LEU A 239 -5.42 13.76 17.36
C LEU A 239 -4.98 12.95 16.13
N LYS A 240 -5.57 11.77 15.88
CA LYS A 240 -5.24 10.85 14.78
C LYS A 240 -3.79 10.38 14.75
N ILE A 241 -3.06 10.46 15.87
CA ILE A 241 -1.63 10.12 15.94
C ILE A 241 -1.39 8.62 15.67
N PHE A 242 -2.31 7.75 16.09
CA PHE A 242 -2.27 6.32 15.75
C PHE A 242 -2.41 6.02 14.25
N ASN A 243 -2.83 6.98 13.42
CA ASN A 243 -2.98 6.81 11.98
C ASN A 243 -1.69 7.14 11.18
N TRP A 244 -0.59 7.45 11.89
CA TRP A 244 0.67 7.89 11.28
C TRP A 244 1.30 6.88 10.32
N GLY A 245 1.18 5.58 10.60
CA GLY A 245 1.66 4.53 9.68
C GLY A 245 0.97 4.58 8.30
N GLY A 246 -0.34 4.85 8.28
CA GLY A 246 -1.09 5.06 7.04
C GLY A 246 -0.69 6.35 6.33
N HIS A 247 -0.45 7.43 7.07
CA HIS A 247 0.01 8.70 6.51
C HIS A 247 1.43 8.61 5.92
N ARG A 248 2.35 7.90 6.58
CA ARG A 248 3.70 7.64 6.06
C ARG A 248 3.66 6.90 4.73
N ASN A 249 2.85 5.84 4.66
CA ASN A 249 2.66 5.09 3.42
C ASN A 249 2.02 5.94 2.33
N PHE A 250 1.02 6.76 2.69
CA PHE A 250 0.39 7.71 1.76
C PHE A 250 1.41 8.65 1.12
N VAL A 251 2.30 9.24 1.92
CA VAL A 251 3.36 10.14 1.41
C VAL A 251 4.39 9.37 0.58
N ARG A 252 4.85 8.20 1.06
CA ARG A 252 5.82 7.36 0.34
C ARG A 252 5.31 6.93 -1.03
N ASN A 253 4.03 6.59 -1.13
CA ASN A 253 3.40 6.08 -2.34
C ASN A 253 2.91 7.21 -3.27
N GLY A 254 3.54 8.38 -3.23
CA GLY A 254 3.25 9.47 -4.17
C GLY A 254 1.99 10.28 -3.88
N GLY A 255 1.43 10.17 -2.68
CA GLY A 255 0.18 10.86 -2.32
C GLY A 255 0.23 12.38 -2.47
N ARG A 256 1.42 13.01 -2.47
CA ARG A 256 1.57 14.46 -2.74
C ARG A 256 1.22 14.82 -4.19
N GLN A 257 1.63 13.99 -5.13
CA GLN A 257 1.44 14.19 -6.57
C GLN A 257 -0.01 13.83 -6.95
N LEU A 258 -0.49 12.70 -6.44
CA LEU A 258 -1.82 12.17 -6.77
C LEU A 258 -2.99 12.87 -6.05
N LYS A 259 -2.78 13.63 -4.96
CA LYS A 259 -3.88 14.26 -4.20
C LYS A 259 -4.80 15.14 -5.05
N ASN A 260 -4.28 15.67 -6.16
CA ASN A 260 -4.99 16.55 -7.07
C ASN A 260 -5.47 15.87 -8.36
N SER A 261 -5.35 14.53 -8.47
CA SER A 261 -5.83 13.76 -9.63
C SER A 261 -7.35 13.89 -9.75
N ARG A 262 -7.79 14.76 -10.66
CA ARG A 262 -9.20 15.11 -10.85
C ARG A 262 -10.02 13.87 -11.22
N GLY A 263 -11.09 13.60 -10.47
CA GLY A 263 -12.07 12.55 -10.79
C GLY A 263 -11.78 11.16 -10.22
N LEU A 264 -10.65 10.95 -9.55
CA LEU A 264 -10.37 9.70 -8.83
C LEU A 264 -10.72 9.80 -7.35
N ARG A 265 -11.27 8.73 -6.79
CA ARG A 265 -11.52 8.63 -5.35
C ARG A 265 -10.27 8.13 -4.61
N ILE A 266 -9.89 8.83 -3.55
CA ILE A 266 -8.89 8.34 -2.59
C ILE A 266 -9.61 7.48 -1.56
N PHE A 267 -9.26 6.20 -1.48
CA PHE A 267 -9.79 5.26 -0.51
C PHE A 267 -8.83 5.13 0.67
N THR A 268 -9.40 5.02 1.87
CA THR A 268 -8.66 4.63 3.08
C THR A 268 -8.49 3.12 3.14
N LYS A 269 -7.48 2.65 3.88
CA LYS A 269 -7.26 1.23 4.19
C LYS A 269 -8.50 0.59 4.83
N GLY A 270 -9.22 1.35 5.68
CA GLY A 270 -10.46 0.91 6.31
C GLY A 270 -11.59 0.71 5.31
N GLU A 271 -11.76 1.61 4.35
CA GLU A 271 -12.75 1.47 3.27
C GLU A 271 -12.44 0.28 2.37
N ILE A 272 -11.17 0.12 1.93
CA ILE A 272 -10.77 -1.04 1.13
C ILE A 272 -11.13 -2.35 1.83
N LYS A 273 -10.83 -2.48 3.13
CA LYS A 273 -11.16 -3.67 3.92
C LYS A 273 -12.67 -3.94 3.97
N LYS A 274 -13.50 -2.88 4.04
CA LYS A 274 -14.96 -3.00 4.03
C LYS A 274 -15.48 -3.45 2.67
N ILE A 275 -15.05 -2.80 1.58
CA ILE A 275 -15.59 -3.08 0.24
C ILE A 275 -15.16 -4.46 -0.30
N THR A 276 -14.01 -5.00 0.12
CA THR A 276 -13.55 -6.34 -0.28
C THR A 276 -13.98 -7.44 0.68
N MET A 277 -14.78 -7.13 1.71
CA MET A 277 -15.12 -8.05 2.80
C MET A 277 -13.86 -8.74 3.36
N ASN A 278 -12.83 -7.94 3.66
CA ASN A 278 -11.50 -8.40 4.10
C ASN A 278 -10.82 -9.38 3.12
N ASN A 279 -10.83 -9.06 1.83
CA ASN A 279 -10.18 -9.84 0.76
C ASN A 279 -10.71 -11.27 0.62
N SER A 280 -11.98 -11.49 0.94
CA SER A 280 -12.59 -12.83 1.01
C SER A 280 -12.74 -13.53 -0.35
N VAL A 281 -12.83 -12.79 -1.45
CA VAL A 281 -13.00 -13.34 -2.80
C VAL A 281 -11.88 -12.86 -3.71
N VAL A 282 -10.95 -13.78 -4.01
CA VAL A 282 -9.94 -13.60 -5.06
C VAL A 282 -10.63 -13.78 -6.40
N HIS A 283 -10.53 -12.78 -7.27
CA HIS A 283 -11.12 -12.82 -8.61
C HIS A 283 -10.08 -13.23 -9.66
N GLY A 284 -8.81 -12.87 -9.47
CA GLY A 284 -7.72 -13.25 -10.35
C GLY A 284 -6.35 -12.91 -9.76
N GLU A 285 -5.35 -13.67 -10.17
CA GLU A 285 -3.94 -13.46 -9.84
C GLU A 285 -3.19 -13.24 -11.15
N GLY A 286 -2.83 -11.98 -11.42
CA GLY A 286 -2.03 -11.59 -12.57
C GLY A 286 -0.54 -11.73 -12.29
N THR A 287 0.30 -11.46 -13.29
CA THR A 287 1.76 -11.56 -13.17
C THR A 287 2.35 -10.62 -12.11
N PHE A 288 1.72 -9.46 -11.89
CA PHE A 288 2.25 -8.40 -11.00
C PHE A 288 1.26 -7.99 -9.91
N SER A 289 0.04 -8.50 -9.94
CA SER A 289 -1.04 -8.02 -9.10
C SER A 289 -1.99 -9.15 -8.69
N ARG A 290 -2.58 -9.00 -7.50
CA ARG A 290 -3.68 -9.85 -7.05
C ARG A 290 -4.95 -9.02 -6.97
N THR A 291 -6.02 -9.50 -7.59
CA THR A 291 -7.28 -8.77 -7.73
C THR A 291 -8.38 -9.43 -6.91
N TYR A 292 -9.05 -8.61 -6.10
CA TYR A 292 -10.19 -8.99 -5.28
C TYR A 292 -11.46 -8.35 -5.83
N LYS A 293 -12.58 -9.07 -5.72
CA LYS A 293 -13.88 -8.48 -6.00
C LYS A 293 -14.30 -7.59 -4.82
N GLY A 294 -14.85 -6.41 -5.12
CA GLY A 294 -15.40 -5.51 -4.13
C GLY A 294 -16.74 -4.92 -4.53
N ILE A 295 -17.46 -4.37 -3.55
CA ILE A 295 -18.75 -3.68 -3.76
C ILE A 295 -18.70 -2.34 -3.01
N LEU A 296 -18.92 -1.24 -3.73
CA LEU A 296 -19.01 0.11 -3.16
C LEU A 296 -20.36 0.32 -2.45
N PRO A 297 -20.49 1.35 -1.58
CA PRO A 297 -21.74 1.62 -0.85
C PRO A 297 -22.96 1.91 -1.72
N ASP A 298 -22.74 2.35 -2.96
CA ASP A 298 -23.76 2.59 -3.98
C ASP A 298 -24.09 1.32 -4.81
N PHE A 299 -23.62 0.16 -4.36
CA PHE A 299 -23.74 -1.15 -5.02
C PHE A 299 -22.93 -1.30 -6.32
N THR A 300 -22.07 -0.34 -6.65
CA THR A 300 -21.17 -0.48 -7.80
C THR A 300 -20.15 -1.60 -7.54
N MET A 301 -20.10 -2.59 -8.44
CA MET A 301 -19.08 -3.64 -8.41
C MET A 301 -17.74 -3.09 -8.87
N VAL A 302 -16.67 -3.45 -8.15
CA VAL A 302 -15.31 -2.98 -8.43
C VAL A 302 -14.30 -4.12 -8.36
N ALA A 303 -13.20 -3.96 -9.10
CA ALA A 303 -12.01 -4.80 -8.98
C ALA A 303 -10.95 -4.05 -8.15
N VAL A 304 -10.47 -4.68 -7.09
CA VAL A 304 -9.49 -4.11 -6.16
C VAL A 304 -8.17 -4.86 -6.30
N SER A 305 -7.19 -4.23 -6.93
CA SER A 305 -5.91 -4.86 -7.27
C SER A 305 -4.81 -4.37 -6.34
N THR A 306 -4.09 -5.30 -5.73
CA THR A 306 -2.87 -5.03 -4.95
C THR A 306 -1.66 -5.46 -5.77
N ILE A 307 -0.62 -4.63 -5.79
CA ILE A 307 0.66 -4.98 -6.40
C ILE A 307 1.37 -5.98 -5.49
N MET A 308 1.94 -7.05 -6.06
CA MET A 308 2.63 -8.10 -5.28
C MET A 308 4.02 -7.64 -4.81
N ALA A 309 4.37 -7.98 -3.57
CA ALA A 309 5.66 -7.61 -2.97
C ALA A 309 6.84 -8.31 -3.67
N GLY A 310 7.91 -7.56 -3.97
CA GLY A 310 9.11 -8.06 -4.67
C GLY A 310 9.27 -7.54 -6.10
N HIS A 311 8.18 -7.07 -6.71
CA HIS A 311 8.23 -6.25 -7.92
C HIS A 311 8.37 -4.79 -7.49
N TYR A 312 9.61 -4.36 -7.21
CA TYR A 312 9.94 -2.99 -6.82
C TYR A 312 9.67 -2.03 -7.99
N PHE A 313 8.42 -1.63 -8.17
CA PHE A 313 8.13 -0.35 -8.80
C PHE A 313 8.60 0.73 -7.82
N LEU A 314 9.43 1.66 -8.30
CA LEU A 314 9.69 2.87 -7.53
C LEU A 314 8.34 3.60 -7.34
N ALA A 315 8.18 4.33 -6.24
CA ALA A 315 6.95 5.08 -6.00
C ALA A 315 6.58 6.00 -7.19
N ASP A 316 7.61 6.49 -7.89
CA ASP A 316 7.47 7.32 -9.09
C ASP A 316 6.87 6.57 -10.28
N ASP A 317 7.21 5.28 -10.47
CA ASP A 317 6.65 4.45 -11.56
C ASP A 317 5.15 4.22 -11.36
N PHE A 318 4.73 4.01 -10.10
CA PHE A 318 3.33 3.88 -9.74
C PHE A 318 2.55 5.19 -9.96
N VAL A 319 3.11 6.34 -9.53
CA VAL A 319 2.43 7.62 -9.76
C VAL A 319 2.23 7.87 -11.24
N LYS A 320 3.29 7.63 -12.03
CA LYS A 320 3.25 7.77 -13.47
C LYS A 320 2.21 6.88 -14.13
N SER A 321 2.07 5.61 -13.72
CA SER A 321 1.07 4.71 -14.29
C SER A 321 -0.35 5.19 -13.99
N VAL A 322 -0.61 5.69 -12.77
CA VAL A 322 -1.89 6.31 -12.40
C VAL A 322 -2.14 7.57 -13.22
N GLU A 323 -1.14 8.44 -13.39
CA GLU A 323 -1.26 9.66 -14.22
C GLU A 323 -1.56 9.34 -15.69
N ILE A 324 -0.89 8.34 -16.27
CA ILE A 324 -1.17 7.84 -17.62
C ILE A 324 -2.62 7.35 -17.69
N GLN A 325 -3.03 6.46 -16.78
CA GLN A 325 -4.36 5.85 -16.84
C GLN A 325 -5.49 6.88 -16.64
N THR A 326 -5.27 7.93 -15.84
CA THR A 326 -6.27 9.01 -15.67
C THR A 326 -6.58 9.79 -16.94
N GLN A 327 -5.63 9.81 -17.90
CA GLN A 327 -5.79 10.51 -19.17
C GLN A 327 -6.51 9.66 -20.22
N LEU A 328 -6.62 8.35 -19.99
CA LEU A 328 -7.13 7.40 -20.97
C LEU A 328 -8.61 7.09 -20.71
N ILE A 329 -9.50 7.81 -21.41
CA ILE A 329 -10.95 7.62 -21.29
C ILE A 329 -11.48 7.03 -22.60
N HIS A 330 -11.69 5.72 -22.63
CA HIS A 330 -12.20 5.01 -23.80
C HIS A 330 -13.04 3.80 -23.39
N LYS A 331 -14.06 3.45 -24.19
CA LYS A 331 -14.95 2.30 -23.91
C LYS A 331 -14.19 0.97 -23.79
N ASN A 332 -13.07 0.83 -24.50
CA ASN A 332 -12.22 -0.37 -24.51
C ASN A 332 -10.97 -0.29 -23.62
N ILE A 333 -10.94 0.64 -22.67
CA ILE A 333 -9.88 0.74 -21.67
C ILE A 333 -10.51 0.58 -20.30
N LEU A 334 -9.88 -0.20 -19.42
CA LEU A 334 -10.39 -0.45 -18.08
C LEU A 334 -10.32 0.84 -17.25
N LYS A 335 -11.49 1.31 -16.82
CA LYS A 335 -11.60 2.56 -16.07
C LYS A 335 -11.04 2.45 -14.65
N LEU A 336 -10.10 3.31 -14.32
CA LEU A 336 -9.65 3.55 -12.95
C LEU A 336 -10.67 4.42 -12.21
N LEU A 337 -11.15 3.95 -11.06
CA LEU A 337 -12.12 4.66 -10.20
C LEU A 337 -11.45 5.34 -9.01
N GLY A 338 -10.33 4.79 -8.55
CA GLY A 338 -9.57 5.35 -7.44
C GLY A 338 -8.43 4.47 -6.98
N TYR A 339 -7.82 4.86 -5.86
CA TYR A 339 -6.66 4.17 -5.31
C TYR A 339 -6.59 4.35 -3.78
N CYS A 340 -5.82 3.47 -3.11
CA CYS A 340 -5.50 3.55 -1.69
C CYS A 340 -3.98 3.50 -1.51
N LEU A 341 -3.43 4.53 -0.86
CA LEU A 341 -1.99 4.69 -0.64
C LEU A 341 -1.56 4.40 0.81
N GLU A 342 -2.48 4.16 1.74
CA GLU A 342 -2.21 3.93 3.17
C GLU A 342 -1.60 2.55 3.48
N LYS A 343 -1.44 1.70 2.46
CA LYS A 343 -0.90 0.35 2.54
C LYS A 343 0.55 0.32 2.09
N ASP A 344 1.28 -0.74 2.44
CA ASP A 344 2.69 -0.84 2.07
C ASP A 344 2.88 -0.90 0.56
N ALA A 345 2.08 -1.74 -0.11
CA ALA A 345 1.86 -1.71 -1.54
C ALA A 345 0.60 -0.87 -1.86
N PRO A 346 0.66 0.05 -2.82
CA PRO A 346 -0.51 0.76 -3.30
C PRO A 346 -1.59 -0.20 -3.82
N ILE A 347 -2.84 0.23 -3.70
CA ILE A 347 -4.01 -0.51 -4.18
C ILE A 347 -4.73 0.34 -5.22
N LEU A 348 -5.09 -0.28 -6.34
CA LEU A 348 -5.90 0.33 -7.40
C LEU A 348 -7.33 -0.21 -7.36
N VAL A 349 -8.30 0.65 -7.64
CA VAL A 349 -9.72 0.31 -7.70
C VAL A 349 -10.26 0.62 -9.09
N HIS A 350 -10.64 -0.41 -9.82
CA HIS A 350 -11.12 -0.35 -11.20
C HIS A 350 -12.61 -0.69 -11.32
N GLU A 351 -13.20 -0.35 -12.47
CA GLU A 351 -14.47 -0.96 -12.87
C GLU A 351 -14.33 -2.50 -12.94
N PHE A 352 -15.42 -3.21 -12.68
CA PHE A 352 -15.42 -4.67 -12.64
C PHE A 352 -15.72 -5.27 -14.02
N ALA A 353 -14.76 -5.99 -14.59
CA ALA A 353 -14.91 -6.75 -15.84
C ALA A 353 -15.40 -8.17 -15.53
N ALA A 354 -16.72 -8.37 -15.55
CA ALA A 354 -17.36 -9.55 -14.97
C ALA A 354 -17.03 -10.90 -15.63
N LYS A 355 -16.54 -10.90 -16.88
CA LYS A 355 -16.17 -12.12 -17.60
C LYS A 355 -14.71 -12.50 -17.41
N GLY A 356 -13.93 -11.74 -16.63
CA GLY A 356 -12.53 -12.03 -16.37
C GLY A 356 -11.63 -11.71 -17.56
N SER A 357 -10.49 -12.38 -17.66
CA SER A 357 -9.52 -12.15 -18.74
C SER A 357 -9.89 -12.92 -20.01
N LEU A 358 -9.43 -12.42 -21.17
CA LEU A 358 -9.55 -13.13 -22.43
C LEU A 358 -8.83 -14.48 -22.38
N LYS A 359 -7.71 -14.57 -21.65
CA LYS A 359 -6.99 -15.82 -21.45
C LYS A 359 -7.85 -16.90 -20.81
N ASP A 360 -8.55 -16.56 -19.72
CA ASP A 360 -9.39 -17.52 -18.99
C ASP A 360 -10.47 -18.11 -19.92
N ILE A 361 -11.07 -17.25 -20.75
CA ILE A 361 -12.10 -17.64 -21.72
C ILE A 361 -11.52 -18.51 -22.84
N LEU A 362 -10.33 -18.18 -23.35
CA LEU A 362 -9.66 -18.99 -24.37
C LEU A 362 -9.21 -20.34 -23.81
N CYS A 363 -8.82 -20.44 -22.53
CA CYS A 363 -8.43 -21.69 -21.89
C CYS A 363 -9.62 -22.58 -21.46
N ASP A 364 -10.83 -22.03 -21.30
CA ASP A 364 -12.01 -22.79 -20.86
C ASP A 364 -12.72 -23.52 -22.02
N TYR A 365 -12.07 -24.58 -22.52
CA TYR A 365 -12.55 -25.38 -23.65
C TYR A 365 -13.88 -26.11 -23.39
N GLU A 366 -14.21 -26.39 -22.13
CA GLU A 366 -15.33 -27.27 -21.78
C GLU A 366 -16.64 -26.49 -21.55
N ASN A 367 -16.57 -25.24 -21.09
CA ASN A 367 -17.77 -24.50 -20.69
C ASN A 367 -18.12 -23.32 -21.60
N GLN A 368 -17.23 -22.90 -22.50
CA GLN A 368 -17.45 -21.70 -23.30
C GLN A 368 -17.00 -21.84 -24.76
N ILE A 369 -17.97 -21.97 -25.66
CA ILE A 369 -17.75 -21.79 -27.10
C ILE A 369 -17.73 -20.28 -27.37
N LEU A 370 -16.64 -19.78 -27.94
CA LEU A 370 -16.50 -18.37 -28.33
C LEU A 370 -16.64 -18.26 -29.85
N PRO A 371 -17.81 -17.86 -30.39
CA PRO A 371 -18.04 -17.81 -31.84
C PRO A 371 -17.14 -16.78 -32.53
N LEU A 372 -16.87 -16.97 -33.82
CA LEU A 372 -16.01 -16.06 -34.58
C LEU A 372 -16.49 -14.60 -34.56
N ASP A 373 -17.81 -14.38 -34.57
CA ASP A 373 -18.39 -13.03 -34.44
C ASP A 373 -17.91 -12.31 -33.18
N LEU A 374 -17.90 -13.02 -32.05
CA LEU A 374 -17.50 -12.48 -30.77
C LEU A 374 -15.98 -12.28 -30.69
N ARG A 375 -15.20 -13.20 -31.29
CA ARG A 375 -13.74 -13.04 -31.41
C ARG A 375 -13.35 -11.82 -32.23
N LEU A 376 -14.05 -11.58 -33.34
CA LEU A 376 -13.87 -10.37 -34.15
C LEU A 376 -14.23 -9.11 -33.36
N ASP A 377 -15.27 -9.14 -32.54
CA ASP A 377 -15.69 -7.99 -31.72
C ASP A 377 -14.68 -7.67 -30.62
N ILE A 378 -14.14 -8.70 -29.98
CA ILE A 378 -13.04 -8.58 -29.03
C ILE A 378 -11.79 -8.04 -29.75
N ALA A 379 -11.41 -8.60 -30.90
CA ALA A 379 -10.25 -8.13 -31.66
C ALA A 379 -10.40 -6.66 -32.09
N ILE A 380 -11.56 -6.27 -32.63
CA ILE A 380 -11.83 -4.90 -33.07
C ILE A 380 -11.82 -3.95 -31.88
N GLY A 381 -12.52 -4.28 -30.79
CA GLY A 381 -12.57 -3.41 -29.61
C GLY A 381 -11.20 -3.23 -28.95
N SER A 382 -10.40 -4.29 -28.85
CA SER A 382 -9.01 -4.20 -28.37
C SER A 382 -8.14 -3.36 -29.30
N ALA A 383 -8.28 -3.52 -30.62
CA ALA A 383 -7.56 -2.70 -31.59
C ALA A 383 -7.97 -1.22 -31.52
N GLU A 384 -9.26 -0.92 -31.34
CA GLU A 384 -9.76 0.44 -31.12
C GLU A 384 -9.16 1.08 -29.86
N GLY A 385 -9.10 0.32 -28.75
CA GLY A 385 -8.48 0.76 -27.51
C GLY A 385 -6.99 1.07 -27.66
N LEU A 386 -6.23 0.16 -28.27
CA LEU A 386 -4.79 0.36 -28.53
C LEU A 386 -4.54 1.52 -29.49
N ARG A 387 -5.35 1.66 -30.54
CA ARG A 387 -5.27 2.81 -31.46
C ARG A 387 -5.46 4.13 -30.72
N TYR A 388 -6.40 4.19 -29.77
CA TYR A 388 -6.61 5.38 -28.95
C TYR A 388 -5.40 5.66 -28.05
N ILE A 389 -4.86 4.65 -27.35
CA ILE A 389 -3.64 4.78 -26.54
C ILE A 389 -2.47 5.30 -27.39
N HIS A 390 -2.30 4.77 -28.61
CA HIS A 390 -1.23 5.21 -29.49
C HIS A 390 -1.42 6.66 -29.98
N SER A 391 -2.66 7.09 -30.19
CA SER A 391 -2.96 8.47 -30.60
C SER A 391 -2.57 9.53 -29.56
N THR A 392 -2.42 9.13 -28.29
CA THR A 392 -1.97 10.01 -27.21
C THR A 392 -0.45 9.97 -26.99
N GLY A 393 0.30 9.28 -27.85
CA GLY A 393 1.76 9.12 -27.71
C GLY A 393 2.19 8.09 -26.66
N ILE A 394 1.24 7.33 -26.09
CA ILE A 394 1.52 6.33 -25.06
C ILE A 394 1.77 4.97 -25.73
N ARG A 395 2.69 4.19 -25.18
CA ARG A 395 2.88 2.76 -25.44
C ARG A 395 2.39 1.99 -24.22
N HIS A 396 1.63 0.93 -24.44
CA HIS A 396 1.09 0.11 -23.35
C HIS A 396 2.15 -0.82 -22.73
N GLY A 397 2.87 -1.57 -23.57
CA GLY A 397 3.99 -2.41 -23.16
C GLY A 397 3.69 -3.76 -22.52
N ASN A 398 2.42 -4.15 -22.39
CA ASN A 398 2.02 -5.44 -21.79
C ASN A 398 0.73 -5.98 -22.42
N VAL A 399 0.60 -5.86 -23.75
CA VAL A 399 -0.58 -6.33 -24.46
C VAL A 399 -0.55 -7.85 -24.54
N LYS A 400 -1.52 -8.52 -23.91
CA LYS A 400 -1.66 -9.98 -23.94
C LYS A 400 -3.09 -10.39 -23.53
N PRO A 401 -3.50 -11.64 -23.71
CA PRO A 401 -4.84 -12.08 -23.32
C PRO A 401 -5.12 -11.93 -21.81
N ASP A 402 -4.12 -12.01 -20.93
CA ASP A 402 -4.29 -11.75 -19.50
C ASP A 402 -4.68 -10.29 -19.19
N THR A 403 -4.26 -9.32 -20.03
CA THR A 403 -4.47 -7.87 -19.84
C THR A 403 -5.64 -7.31 -20.66
N ILE A 404 -6.35 -8.18 -21.37
CA ILE A 404 -7.59 -7.84 -22.08
C ILE A 404 -8.73 -8.46 -21.28
N LEU A 405 -9.35 -7.67 -20.41
CA LEU A 405 -10.50 -8.11 -19.62
C LEU A 405 -11.79 -7.94 -20.39
N LEU A 406 -12.81 -8.73 -20.09
CA LEU A 406 -14.12 -8.65 -20.74
C LEU A 406 -15.21 -8.25 -19.73
N ASP A 407 -16.04 -7.27 -20.10
CA ASP A 407 -17.22 -6.91 -19.31
C ASP A 407 -18.38 -7.90 -19.50
N GLU A 408 -19.52 -7.63 -18.85
CA GLU A 408 -20.72 -8.48 -18.92
C GLU A 408 -21.23 -8.72 -20.35
N MET A 409 -20.97 -7.77 -21.25
CA MET A 409 -21.37 -7.78 -22.65
C MET A 409 -20.26 -8.29 -23.58
N PHE A 410 -19.17 -8.83 -23.04
CA PHE A 410 -17.96 -9.23 -23.77
C PHE A 410 -17.26 -8.07 -24.49
N THR A 411 -17.47 -6.83 -24.06
CA THR A 411 -16.70 -5.69 -24.55
C THR A 411 -15.28 -5.78 -23.97
N PRO A 412 -14.23 -5.72 -24.80
CA PRO A 412 -12.86 -5.79 -24.30
C PRO A 412 -12.44 -4.51 -23.59
N LYS A 413 -11.69 -4.66 -22.51
CA LYS A 413 -11.16 -3.63 -21.61
C LYS A 413 -9.67 -3.89 -21.40
N ILE A 414 -8.83 -3.06 -22.02
CA ILE A 414 -7.38 -3.13 -21.85
C ILE A 414 -7.01 -2.65 -20.43
N SER A 415 -6.24 -3.45 -19.70
CA SER A 415 -5.80 -3.21 -18.31
C SER A 415 -4.28 -3.26 -18.18
N ASP A 416 -3.77 -3.11 -16.95
CA ASP A 416 -2.36 -3.30 -16.59
C ASP A 416 -1.41 -2.27 -17.25
N PHE A 417 -1.62 -1.00 -16.90
CA PHE A 417 -0.84 0.15 -17.37
C PHE A 417 0.49 0.35 -16.62
N GLU A 418 0.91 -0.58 -15.77
CA GLU A 418 2.12 -0.44 -14.95
C GLU A 418 3.41 -0.40 -15.79
N LEU A 419 3.38 -0.96 -17.00
CA LEU A 419 4.50 -0.91 -17.96
C LEU A 419 4.32 0.16 -19.04
N SER A 420 3.28 0.99 -18.93
CA SER A 420 2.97 2.01 -19.91
C SER A 420 3.90 3.21 -19.81
N GLU A 421 4.26 3.75 -20.98
CA GLU A 421 5.29 4.78 -21.09
C GLU A 421 4.89 5.80 -22.17
N LEU A 422 5.18 7.08 -21.94
CA LEU A 422 5.07 8.10 -22.98
C LEU A 422 6.28 7.97 -23.90
N VAL A 423 6.06 7.71 -25.18
CA VAL A 423 7.14 7.46 -26.14
C VAL A 423 7.21 8.62 -27.13
N ASN A 424 8.35 9.33 -27.13
CA ASN A 424 8.66 10.32 -28.16
C ASN A 424 9.01 9.62 -29.48
N THR A 425 9.04 10.38 -30.59
CA THR A 425 9.30 9.88 -31.95
C THR A 425 10.57 9.03 -32.09
N ASP A 426 11.56 9.24 -31.21
CA ASP A 426 12.87 8.55 -31.24
C ASP A 426 12.91 7.23 -30.45
N GLY A 427 11.84 6.87 -29.74
CA GLY A 427 11.77 5.69 -28.86
C GLY A 427 12.38 5.92 -27.48
N TYR A 428 12.05 5.04 -26.53
CA TYR A 428 12.64 5.05 -25.18
C TYR A 428 13.71 3.96 -25.08
N ILE A 429 14.86 4.26 -24.46
CA ILE A 429 15.95 3.30 -24.23
C ILE A 429 15.87 2.79 -22.79
N CYS A 430 15.69 1.48 -22.62
CA CYS A 430 15.73 0.83 -21.32
C CYS A 430 16.97 -0.07 -21.18
N THR A 431 17.39 -0.35 -19.93
CA THR A 431 18.47 -1.27 -19.60
C THR A 431 18.00 -2.71 -19.36
N THR A 432 16.69 -2.93 -19.24
CA THR A 432 16.10 -4.25 -18.98
C THR A 432 14.87 -4.48 -19.85
N ALA A 433 14.74 -5.70 -20.38
CA ALA A 433 13.53 -6.12 -21.07
C ALA A 433 12.44 -6.37 -20.03
N VAL A 434 11.33 -5.62 -20.11
CA VAL A 434 10.19 -5.74 -19.21
C VAL A 434 8.95 -6.10 -20.03
N GLY A 435 8.30 -7.21 -19.66
CA GLY A 435 7.14 -7.75 -20.39
C GLY A 435 7.06 -9.27 -20.28
N THR A 436 6.00 -9.85 -20.85
CA THR A 436 5.83 -11.31 -20.89
C THR A 436 6.54 -11.87 -22.13
N ILE A 437 7.55 -12.73 -21.95
CA ILE A 437 8.50 -13.18 -22.99
C ILE A 437 7.83 -13.59 -24.31
N LEU A 438 6.73 -14.33 -24.24
CA LEU A 438 6.02 -14.83 -25.44
C LEU A 438 5.37 -13.74 -26.29
N TYR A 439 5.07 -12.58 -25.71
CA TYR A 439 4.43 -11.44 -26.39
C TYR A 439 5.42 -10.31 -26.70
N MET A 440 6.68 -10.44 -26.27
CA MET A 440 7.70 -9.42 -26.51
C MET A 440 8.23 -9.52 -27.93
N ASP A 441 8.27 -8.38 -28.61
CA ASP A 441 8.88 -8.26 -29.93
C ASP A 441 10.37 -8.67 -29.84
N PRO A 442 10.82 -9.71 -30.57
CA PRO A 442 12.18 -10.20 -30.47
C PRO A 442 13.21 -9.17 -30.94
N MET A 443 12.80 -8.15 -31.70
CA MET A 443 13.67 -7.03 -32.10
C MET A 443 13.88 -5.99 -30.99
N ILE A 444 13.23 -6.12 -29.83
CA ILE A 444 13.47 -5.27 -28.65
C ILE A 444 14.94 -5.33 -28.23
N MET A 445 15.63 -6.46 -28.41
CA MET A 445 17.04 -6.62 -28.07
C MET A 445 17.90 -6.68 -29.34
N LYS A 446 18.21 -5.51 -29.90
CA LYS A 446 19.24 -5.40 -30.95
C LYS A 446 20.43 -4.59 -30.42
N ASP A 447 21.63 -5.15 -30.56
CA ASP A 447 22.89 -4.51 -30.15
C ASP A 447 22.96 -4.12 -28.66
N GLY A 448 22.22 -4.81 -27.78
CA GLY A 448 22.20 -4.56 -26.34
C GLY A 448 21.37 -3.34 -25.90
N ILE A 449 20.69 -2.66 -26.84
CA ILE A 449 19.86 -1.47 -26.58
C ILE A 449 18.40 -1.85 -26.71
N VAL A 450 17.62 -1.64 -25.64
CA VAL A 450 16.16 -1.86 -25.65
C VAL A 450 15.46 -0.62 -26.16
N LYS A 451 15.08 -0.59 -27.45
CA LYS A 451 14.27 0.49 -28.03
C LYS A 451 12.79 0.14 -27.94
N LEU A 452 12.06 0.87 -27.10
CA LEU A 452 10.63 0.72 -26.91
C LEU A 452 9.86 1.72 -27.79
N THR A 453 8.98 1.21 -28.65
CA THR A 453 8.09 1.97 -29.53
C THR A 453 6.66 1.45 -29.47
N GLN A 454 5.70 2.24 -29.95
CA GLN A 454 4.30 1.81 -30.09
C GLN A 454 4.16 0.59 -31.02
N LYS A 455 5.14 0.34 -31.90
CA LYS A 455 5.15 -0.84 -32.76
C LYS A 455 5.32 -2.12 -31.96
N ASN A 456 5.95 -2.11 -30.79
CA ASN A 456 6.04 -3.31 -29.95
C ASN A 456 4.64 -3.78 -29.51
N ASP A 457 3.72 -2.87 -29.17
CA ASP A 457 2.33 -3.25 -28.85
C ASP A 457 1.62 -3.90 -30.04
N VAL A 458 1.94 -3.46 -31.27
CA VAL A 458 1.39 -4.06 -32.49
C VAL A 458 1.86 -5.51 -32.66
N TYR A 459 3.13 -5.81 -32.33
CA TYR A 459 3.64 -7.18 -32.33
C TYR A 459 2.87 -8.05 -31.34
N SER A 460 2.79 -7.58 -30.10
CA SER A 460 2.08 -8.27 -29.02
C SER A 460 0.61 -8.50 -29.39
N PHE A 461 -0.04 -7.52 -30.02
CA PHE A 461 -1.40 -7.67 -30.54
C PHE A 461 -1.49 -8.70 -31.69
N GLY A 462 -0.48 -8.81 -32.54
CA GLY A 462 -0.37 -9.87 -33.54
C GLY A 462 -0.41 -11.26 -32.93
N VAL A 463 0.28 -11.48 -31.81
CA VAL A 463 0.21 -12.73 -31.04
C VAL A 463 -1.22 -12.96 -30.52
N VAL A 464 -1.85 -11.94 -29.94
CA VAL A 464 -3.26 -12.01 -29.47
C VAL A 464 -4.21 -12.41 -30.61
N LEU A 465 -4.04 -11.86 -31.82
CA LEU A 465 -4.87 -12.24 -32.98
C LEU A 465 -4.72 -13.72 -33.34
N LEU A 466 -3.51 -14.26 -33.27
CA LEU A 466 -3.28 -15.67 -33.55
C LEU A 466 -3.87 -16.55 -32.45
N GLU A 467 -3.75 -16.19 -31.17
CA GLU A 467 -4.40 -16.90 -30.08
C GLU A 467 -5.93 -16.88 -30.21
N LEU A 468 -6.51 -15.76 -30.67
CA LEU A 468 -7.94 -15.69 -30.93
C LEU A 468 -8.39 -16.67 -32.02
N ILE A 469 -7.63 -16.87 -33.11
CA ILE A 469 -8.06 -17.75 -34.21
C ILE A 469 -7.64 -19.21 -34.02
N THR A 470 -6.66 -19.50 -33.17
CA THR A 470 -6.15 -20.86 -32.92
C THR A 470 -6.60 -21.44 -31.58
N ARG A 471 -6.93 -20.57 -30.61
CA ARG A 471 -7.17 -20.89 -29.19
C ARG A 471 -5.96 -21.54 -28.50
N MET A 472 -4.78 -21.51 -29.12
CA MET A 472 -3.56 -22.11 -28.57
C MET A 472 -2.64 -21.05 -27.98
N GLU A 473 -1.96 -21.36 -26.87
CA GLU A 473 -0.81 -20.57 -26.43
C GLU A 473 0.34 -20.77 -27.44
N ILE A 474 0.77 -19.67 -28.07
CA ILE A 474 1.72 -19.74 -29.18
C ILE A 474 3.14 -19.63 -28.63
N ASP A 475 3.83 -20.75 -28.67
CA ASP A 475 5.29 -20.78 -28.54
C ASP A 475 5.91 -20.27 -29.84
N THR A 476 6.95 -19.45 -29.71
CA THR A 476 7.77 -18.89 -30.79
C THR A 476 8.20 -19.92 -31.85
N HIS A 477 8.40 -21.18 -31.47
CA HIS A 477 8.74 -22.26 -32.40
C HIS A 477 7.60 -22.70 -33.33
N LYS A 478 6.33 -22.40 -32.99
CA LYS A 478 5.15 -22.74 -33.80
C LYS A 478 4.81 -21.68 -34.86
N PHE A 479 5.41 -20.49 -34.82
CA PHE A 479 5.14 -19.42 -35.79
C PHE A 479 5.38 -19.84 -37.24
N CYS A 480 6.44 -20.61 -37.53
CA CYS A 480 6.76 -21.09 -38.87
C CYS A 480 5.68 -22.05 -39.45
N GLU A 481 4.97 -22.78 -38.59
CA GLU A 481 3.90 -23.68 -39.02
C GLU A 481 2.61 -22.93 -39.37
N ILE A 482 2.34 -21.86 -38.61
CA ILE A 482 1.21 -20.96 -38.85
C ILE A 482 1.45 -20.15 -40.15
N GLU A 483 2.71 -19.73 -40.43
CA GLU A 483 3.07 -18.97 -41.64
C GLU A 483 2.83 -19.78 -42.92
N SER A 484 2.94 -21.11 -42.80
CA SER A 484 2.65 -22.06 -43.88
C SER A 484 1.15 -22.21 -44.19
N GLY A 485 0.26 -21.49 -43.49
CA GLY A 485 -1.18 -21.44 -43.78
C GLY A 485 -1.91 -22.75 -43.53
N ARG A 486 -1.41 -23.60 -42.62
CA ARG A 486 -2.08 -24.89 -42.32
C ARG A 486 -3.40 -24.62 -41.59
N ARG A 487 -4.51 -24.75 -42.32
CA ARG A 487 -5.91 -24.69 -41.82
C ARG A 487 -6.16 -25.55 -40.57
N ALA A 488 -5.36 -26.59 -40.37
CA ALA A 488 -5.40 -27.47 -39.20
C ALA A 488 -5.11 -26.76 -37.86
N MET A 489 -4.59 -25.52 -37.88
CA MET A 489 -4.29 -24.75 -36.66
C MET A 489 -5.43 -23.85 -36.21
N PHE A 490 -6.44 -23.62 -37.05
CA PHE A 490 -7.61 -22.86 -36.63
C PHE A 490 -8.40 -23.65 -35.60
N ASP A 491 -8.96 -22.91 -34.64
CA ASP A 491 -9.85 -23.51 -33.66
C ASP A 491 -11.05 -24.16 -34.38
N LYS A 492 -11.26 -25.43 -34.07
CA LYS A 492 -12.29 -26.28 -34.70
C LYS A 492 -13.69 -25.71 -34.52
N ASP A 493 -13.92 -24.94 -33.44
CA ASP A 493 -15.22 -24.33 -33.14
C ASP A 493 -15.58 -23.19 -34.10
N ILE A 494 -14.58 -22.60 -34.78
CA ILE A 494 -14.76 -21.48 -35.72
C ILE A 494 -14.31 -21.82 -37.15
N ALA A 495 -13.59 -22.91 -37.34
CA ALA A 495 -13.06 -23.37 -38.63
C ALA A 495 -14.12 -24.01 -39.54
N VAL A 496 -15.28 -23.36 -39.68
CA VAL A 496 -16.30 -23.74 -40.66
C VAL A 496 -15.90 -23.23 -42.04
N GLU A 497 -16.16 -24.02 -43.10
CA GLU A 497 -15.73 -23.72 -44.49
C GLU A 497 -16.05 -22.29 -44.95
N GLU A 498 -17.18 -21.73 -44.50
CA GLU A 498 -17.59 -20.37 -44.86
C GLU A 498 -16.73 -19.27 -44.25
N ASP A 499 -16.18 -19.54 -43.07
CA ASP A 499 -15.39 -18.61 -42.26
C ASP A 499 -13.88 -18.78 -42.49
N ILE A 500 -13.43 -19.88 -43.11
CA ILE A 500 -12.01 -20.12 -43.45
C ILE A 500 -11.36 -18.94 -44.17
N PRO A 501 -11.96 -18.31 -45.21
CA PRO A 501 -11.32 -17.18 -45.88
C PRO A 501 -11.13 -15.97 -44.95
N VAL A 502 -12.04 -15.79 -43.97
CA VAL A 502 -11.93 -14.70 -42.99
C VAL A 502 -10.80 -15.01 -42.00
N LEU A 503 -10.70 -16.25 -41.53
CA LEU A 503 -9.62 -16.71 -40.65
C LEU A 503 -8.25 -16.61 -41.31
N GLU A 504 -8.14 -16.97 -42.60
CA GLU A 504 -6.91 -16.81 -43.38
C GLU A 504 -6.48 -15.34 -43.46
N GLU A 505 -7.41 -14.40 -43.66
CA GLU A 505 -7.09 -12.96 -43.68
C GLU A 505 -6.72 -12.40 -42.30
N ILE A 506 -7.35 -12.86 -41.22
CA ILE A 506 -6.94 -12.50 -39.84
C ILE A 506 -5.52 -13.01 -39.58
N GLY A 507 -5.23 -14.27 -39.97
CA GLY A 507 -3.89 -14.85 -39.86
C GLY A 507 -2.84 -14.05 -40.61
N LYS A 508 -3.11 -13.67 -41.86
CA LYS A 508 -2.23 -12.78 -42.66
C LYS A 508 -1.97 -11.45 -41.96
N LEU A 509 -3.03 -10.79 -41.48
CA LEU A 509 -2.89 -9.54 -40.73
C LEU A 509 -2.04 -9.71 -39.47
N ALA A 510 -2.24 -10.81 -38.74
CA ALA A 510 -1.45 -11.12 -37.56
C ALA A 510 0.03 -11.32 -37.91
N PHE A 511 0.34 -12.04 -39.00
CA PHE A 511 1.73 -12.15 -39.48
C PHE A 511 2.37 -10.84 -39.87
N GLU A 512 1.61 -9.96 -40.53
CA GLU A 512 2.10 -8.62 -40.83
C GLU A 512 2.42 -7.83 -39.55
N CYS A 513 1.64 -8.03 -38.48
CA CYS A 513 1.93 -7.48 -37.16
C CYS A 513 3.22 -8.05 -36.54
N LEU A 514 3.62 -9.27 -36.90
CA LEU A 514 4.83 -9.93 -36.38
C LEU A 514 6.10 -9.62 -37.18
N LYS A 515 5.99 -8.95 -38.33
CA LYS A 515 7.15 -8.52 -39.13
C LYS A 515 8.01 -7.48 -38.40
N GLY A 516 9.19 -7.20 -38.95
CA GLY A 516 10.09 -6.15 -38.42
C GLY A 516 9.46 -4.75 -38.43
N GLU A 517 9.98 -3.87 -37.58
CA GLU A 517 9.37 -2.57 -37.22
C GLU A 517 8.91 -1.72 -38.42
N VAL A 518 9.72 -1.64 -39.48
CA VAL A 518 9.43 -0.82 -40.68
C VAL A 518 8.25 -1.37 -41.50
N GLN A 519 8.07 -2.69 -41.54
CA GLN A 519 7.06 -3.35 -42.36
C GLN A 519 5.74 -3.55 -41.61
N ARG A 520 5.78 -3.44 -40.28
CA ARG A 520 4.64 -3.67 -39.40
C ARG A 520 3.58 -2.58 -39.57
N PRO A 521 2.28 -2.91 -39.69
CA PRO A 521 1.22 -1.91 -39.74
C PRO A 521 1.14 -1.10 -38.43
N ASP A 522 0.42 0.01 -38.43
CA ASP A 522 0.03 0.69 -37.18
C ASP A 522 -1.35 0.21 -36.71
N MET A 523 -1.74 0.56 -35.48
CA MET A 523 -3.04 0.15 -34.95
C MET A 523 -4.23 0.77 -35.70
N THR A 524 -4.04 1.87 -36.44
CA THR A 524 -5.09 2.45 -37.27
C THR A 524 -5.42 1.53 -38.45
N GLU A 525 -4.40 1.05 -39.15
CA GLU A 525 -4.55 0.12 -40.26
C GLU A 525 -5.05 -1.26 -39.79
N VAL A 526 -4.50 -1.78 -38.69
CA VAL A 526 -4.98 -3.05 -38.09
C VAL A 526 -6.47 -2.97 -37.76
N THR A 527 -6.90 -1.91 -37.07
CA THR A 527 -8.31 -1.72 -36.71
C THR A 527 -9.21 -1.67 -37.95
N LYS A 528 -8.79 -0.91 -38.97
CA LYS A 528 -9.55 -0.74 -40.22
C LYS A 528 -9.73 -2.07 -40.95
N ARG A 529 -8.67 -2.88 -41.04
CA ARG A 529 -8.72 -4.20 -41.70
C ARG A 529 -9.62 -5.17 -40.96
N LEU A 530 -9.55 -5.24 -39.63
CA LEU A 530 -10.46 -6.08 -38.83
C LEU A 530 -11.93 -5.70 -39.03
N MET A 531 -12.24 -4.39 -39.06
CA MET A 531 -13.59 -3.91 -39.34
C MET A 531 -14.08 -4.29 -40.75
N MET A 532 -13.20 -4.19 -41.76
CA MET A 532 -13.51 -4.62 -43.12
C MET A 532 -13.81 -6.12 -43.17
N LEU A 533 -13.00 -6.95 -42.52
CA LEU A 533 -13.22 -8.40 -42.45
C LEU A 533 -14.56 -8.76 -41.80
N LYS A 534 -14.92 -8.11 -40.69
CA LYS A 534 -16.23 -8.30 -40.05
C LYS A 534 -17.37 -7.90 -40.99
N ARG A 535 -17.26 -6.74 -41.65
CA ARG A 535 -18.28 -6.24 -42.59
C ARG A 535 -18.47 -7.19 -43.77
N ASP A 536 -17.38 -7.63 -44.39
CA ASP A 536 -17.42 -8.55 -45.53
C ASP A 536 -18.05 -9.88 -45.17
N ARG A 537 -17.75 -10.40 -43.97
CA ARG A 537 -18.37 -11.63 -43.46
C ARG A 537 -19.88 -11.48 -43.28
N ILE A 538 -20.35 -10.38 -42.69
CA ILE A 538 -21.78 -10.09 -42.54
C ILE A 538 -22.47 -10.05 -43.91
N LEU A 539 -21.86 -9.38 -44.89
CA LEU A 539 -22.40 -9.29 -46.25
C LEU A 539 -22.45 -10.66 -46.95
N ARG A 540 -21.44 -11.52 -46.76
CA ARG A 540 -21.43 -12.88 -47.30
C ARG A 540 -22.55 -13.75 -46.70
N LYS A 541 -22.76 -13.66 -45.38
CA LYS A 541 -23.85 -14.39 -44.70
C LYS A 541 -25.22 -13.91 -45.18
N ALA A 542 -25.44 -12.60 -45.28
CA ALA A 542 -26.70 -12.03 -45.75
C ALA A 542 -27.07 -12.46 -47.18
N ARG A 543 -26.06 -12.63 -48.07
CA ARG A 543 -26.26 -13.10 -49.45
C ARG A 543 -26.62 -14.58 -49.58
N LYS A 544 -26.41 -15.39 -48.53
CA LYS A 544 -26.75 -16.83 -48.51
C LYS A 544 -28.12 -17.12 -47.89
N THR A 545 -28.63 -16.21 -47.08
CA THR A 545 -29.96 -16.29 -46.45
C THR A 545 -31.10 -15.75 -47.31
N ASN A 546 -30.78 -15.10 -48.43
CA ASN A 546 -31.70 -14.73 -49.51
C ASN A 546 -31.49 -15.68 -50.69
#